data_AF-A0A4Q3X461-F1
#
_entry.id   AF-A0A4Q3X461-F1
#
_cell.length_a   1.000
_cell.length_b   1.000
_cell.length_c   1.000
_cell.angle_alpha   90.00
_cell.angle_beta   90.00
_cell.angle_gamma   90.00
#
_symmetry.space_group_name_H-M   'P 1'
#
loop_
_entity.id
_entity.type
_entity.pdbx_description
1 polymer ?
#
loop_
_entity_poly.entity_id
_entity_poly.type
_entity_poly.pdbx_seq_one_letter_code
_entity_poly.pdbx_strand_id
1 'polypeptide(L)'
;MKNPLRLFAFVLCAIFNMRIAHAQTPMDLQQQADKAFTEKSYARALELYRNAKAAGPVREAEKVDYRIVVSLFKTEKWDEAIDSANFAVKSAVWKARFQYLLGQITIKAPKSGWKLGDKTWRQDEYPKVEGDQKALPFNFYAQDQKNALEALETAVVSAQKERDIAMRSRFATPIFPLNPEEQSDLYFDLAAYLPQIEINEFIALMDKHTGEKFDEAIDG
;
A
#
# COMPACT_ATOMS: atom_id res chain seq x y z
N MET A 1 64.67 -51.22 17.12
CA MET A 1 63.22 -51.41 17.39
C MET A 1 62.57 -50.03 17.42
N LYS A 2 61.75 -49.68 16.42
CA LYS A 2 61.14 -48.36 16.24
C LYS A 2 59.63 -48.50 16.47
N ASN A 3 59.08 -47.74 17.43
CA ASN A 3 57.65 -47.71 17.77
C ASN A 3 56.87 -46.79 16.81
N PRO A 4 55.84 -47.26 16.10
CA PRO A 4 54.93 -46.40 15.34
C PRO A 4 53.68 -46.14 16.18
N LEU A 5 53.70 -45.07 16.99
CA LEU A 5 52.56 -44.68 17.83
C LEU A 5 52.34 -43.17 17.75
N ARG A 6 52.16 -42.67 16.52
CA ARG A 6 51.72 -41.29 16.24
C ARG A 6 51.03 -41.27 14.88
N LEU A 7 49.77 -41.71 14.78
CA LEU A 7 48.97 -41.37 13.59
C LEU A 7 47.45 -41.57 13.73
N PHE A 8 46.83 -41.32 14.88
CA PHE A 8 45.36 -41.38 14.95
C PHE A 8 44.82 -40.40 16.01
N ALA A 9 44.92 -39.09 15.75
CA ALA A 9 44.28 -38.08 16.60
C ALA A 9 43.95 -36.77 15.88
N PHE A 10 43.66 -36.80 14.57
CA PHE A 10 43.39 -35.56 13.81
C PHE A 10 42.33 -35.68 12.69
N VAL A 11 41.37 -36.60 12.79
CA VAL A 11 40.30 -36.75 11.77
C VAL A 11 38.89 -36.86 12.37
N LEU A 12 38.66 -36.49 13.63
CA LEU A 12 37.34 -36.67 14.27
C LEU A 12 36.82 -35.43 15.02
N CYS A 13 36.97 -34.25 14.42
CA CYS A 13 36.31 -33.03 14.91
C CYS A 13 35.85 -32.06 13.80
N ALA A 14 35.63 -32.57 12.58
CA ALA A 14 35.13 -31.78 11.45
C ALA A 14 33.83 -32.34 10.84
N ILE A 15 33.17 -33.28 11.53
CA ILE A 15 31.89 -33.84 11.13
C ILE A 15 30.99 -33.70 12.36
N PHE A 16 30.25 -32.60 12.48
CA PHE A 16 28.98 -32.45 13.24
C PHE A 16 28.67 -30.95 13.48
N ASN A 17 28.65 -30.13 12.43
CA ASN A 17 27.88 -28.88 12.44
C ASN A 17 27.53 -28.42 11.01
N MET A 18 27.32 -29.36 10.08
CA MET A 18 26.37 -29.08 8.99
C MET A 18 24.98 -29.11 9.62
N ARG A 19 24.58 -28.03 10.30
CA ARG A 19 23.18 -27.66 10.30
C ARG A 19 22.84 -27.47 8.83
N ILE A 20 22.17 -28.46 8.25
CA ILE A 20 21.37 -28.22 7.05
C ILE A 20 20.39 -27.14 7.49
N ALA A 21 20.73 -25.88 7.22
CA ALA A 21 19.78 -24.80 7.26
C ALA A 21 18.70 -25.26 6.29
N HIS A 22 17.60 -25.81 6.82
CA HIS A 22 16.46 -26.14 6.01
C HIS A 22 16.07 -24.83 5.34
N ALA A 23 16.28 -24.76 4.02
CA ALA A 23 15.87 -23.60 3.25
C ALA A 23 14.39 -23.40 3.55
N GLN A 24 14.04 -22.27 4.18
CA GLN A 24 12.66 -21.99 4.54
C GLN A 24 11.84 -22.01 3.26
N THR A 25 10.74 -22.75 3.25
CA THR A 25 9.89 -22.80 2.07
C THR A 25 9.18 -21.45 1.86
N PRO A 26 8.74 -21.12 0.64
CA PRO A 26 7.93 -19.92 0.41
C PRO A 26 6.73 -19.82 1.35
N MET A 27 6.13 -20.97 1.68
CA MET A 27 4.99 -21.06 2.58
C MET A 27 5.35 -20.76 4.04
N ASP A 28 6.51 -21.23 4.52
CA ASP A 28 6.99 -20.92 5.87
C ASP A 28 7.30 -19.43 6.02
N LEU A 29 7.89 -18.82 4.98
CA LEU A 29 8.16 -17.39 4.93
C LEU A 29 6.88 -16.57 4.91
N GLN A 30 5.88 -16.98 4.11
CA GLN A 30 4.58 -16.32 4.09
C GLN A 30 3.87 -16.39 5.45
N GLN A 31 3.86 -17.54 6.13
CA GLN A 31 3.24 -17.66 7.46
C GLN A 31 3.91 -16.77 8.51
N GLN A 32 5.25 -16.66 8.46
CA GLN A 32 5.98 -15.74 9.32
C GLN A 32 5.65 -14.27 8.98
N ALA A 33 5.50 -13.94 7.69
CA ALA A 33 5.10 -12.62 7.24
C ALA A 33 3.70 -12.26 7.74
N ASP A 34 2.74 -13.18 7.62
CA ASP A 34 1.38 -13.03 8.11
C ASP A 34 1.34 -12.76 9.61
N LYS A 35 2.12 -13.51 10.39
CA LYS A 35 2.26 -13.27 11.84
C LYS A 35 2.84 -11.89 12.13
N ALA A 36 3.93 -11.52 11.49
CA ALA A 36 4.55 -10.21 11.65
C ALA A 36 3.58 -9.07 11.27
N PHE A 37 2.77 -9.27 10.23
CA PHE A 37 1.74 -8.32 9.81
C PHE A 37 0.65 -8.14 10.87
N THR A 38 0.15 -9.23 11.45
CA THR A 38 -0.83 -9.19 12.56
C THR A 38 -0.25 -8.52 13.81
N GLU A 39 1.03 -8.73 14.10
CA GLU A 39 1.77 -8.06 15.18
C GLU A 39 2.09 -6.58 14.86
N LYS A 40 1.65 -6.06 13.70
CA LYS A 40 1.94 -4.70 13.20
C LYS A 40 3.43 -4.41 13.02
N SER A 41 4.25 -5.46 12.89
CA SER A 41 5.67 -5.38 12.56
C SER A 41 5.86 -5.24 11.05
N TYR A 42 5.42 -4.10 10.49
CA TYR A 42 5.30 -3.91 9.04
C TYR A 42 6.62 -3.99 8.28
N ALA A 43 7.72 -3.46 8.84
CA ALA A 43 9.05 -3.56 8.23
C ALA A 43 9.46 -5.03 8.06
N ARG A 44 9.29 -5.83 9.12
CA ARG A 44 9.57 -7.27 9.12
C ARG A 44 8.63 -8.04 8.19
N ALA A 45 7.35 -7.72 8.20
CA ALA A 45 6.36 -8.33 7.32
C ALA A 45 6.71 -8.10 5.84
N LEU A 46 7.10 -6.87 5.47
CA LEU A 46 7.52 -6.51 4.13
C LEU A 46 8.70 -7.37 3.64
N GLU A 47 9.75 -7.50 4.46
CA GLU A 47 10.91 -8.32 4.13
C GLU A 47 10.53 -9.79 3.95
N LEU A 48 9.75 -10.35 4.87
CA LEU A 48 9.32 -11.74 4.81
C LEU A 48 8.44 -12.03 3.59
N TYR A 49 7.52 -11.13 3.22
CA TYR A 49 6.71 -11.28 2.00
C TYR A 49 7.56 -11.22 0.73
N ARG A 50 8.53 -10.31 0.66
CA ARG A 50 9.46 -10.23 -0.48
C ARG A 50 10.29 -11.52 -0.60
N ASN A 51 10.80 -12.01 0.51
CA ASN A 51 11.55 -13.27 0.55
C ASN A 51 10.67 -14.46 0.16
N ALA A 52 9.42 -14.51 0.60
CA ALA A 52 8.47 -15.55 0.21
C ALA A 52 8.23 -15.55 -1.31
N LYS A 53 7.98 -14.38 -1.92
CA LYS A 53 7.80 -14.25 -3.38
C LYS A 53 9.08 -14.59 -4.16
N ALA A 54 10.25 -14.23 -3.64
CA ALA A 54 11.53 -14.57 -4.26
C ALA A 54 11.84 -16.07 -4.19
N ALA A 55 11.40 -16.75 -3.13
CA ALA A 55 11.58 -18.19 -2.95
C ALA A 55 10.62 -19.03 -3.82
N GLY A 56 9.49 -18.47 -4.26
CA GLY A 56 8.55 -19.15 -5.17
C GLY A 56 7.11 -18.66 -5.07
N PRO A 57 6.15 -19.39 -5.66
CA PRO A 57 4.73 -19.05 -5.61
C PRO A 57 4.20 -19.02 -4.17
N VAL A 58 3.41 -17.98 -3.86
CA VAL A 58 2.77 -17.79 -2.56
C VAL A 58 1.28 -18.10 -2.64
N ARG A 59 0.67 -18.50 -1.51
CA ARG A 59 -0.79 -18.67 -1.41
C ARG A 59 -1.47 -17.31 -1.35
N GLU A 60 -2.66 -17.19 -1.93
CA GLU A 60 -3.43 -15.94 -1.92
C GLU A 60 -2.58 -14.75 -2.42
N ALA A 61 -1.91 -14.91 -3.56
CA ALA A 61 -0.90 -13.97 -4.05
C ALA A 61 -1.36 -12.50 -4.04
N GLU A 62 -2.61 -12.24 -4.40
CA GLU A 62 -3.18 -10.89 -4.39
C GLU A 62 -3.29 -10.28 -2.98
N LYS A 63 -3.62 -11.09 -1.96
CA LYS A 63 -3.61 -10.65 -0.56
C LYS A 63 -2.19 -10.39 -0.08
N VAL A 64 -1.22 -11.20 -0.51
CA VAL A 64 0.20 -10.95 -0.23
C VAL A 64 0.63 -9.62 -0.85
N ASP A 65 0.26 -9.36 -2.10
CA ASP A 65 0.55 -8.08 -2.77
C ASP A 65 -0.09 -6.90 -2.04
N TYR A 66 -1.35 -7.02 -1.63
CA TYR A 66 -2.01 -6.01 -0.81
C TYR A 66 -1.26 -5.74 0.50
N ARG A 67 -0.86 -6.78 1.23
CA ARG A 67 -0.12 -6.64 2.49
C ARG A 67 1.28 -6.08 2.30
N ILE A 68 1.93 -6.33 1.15
CA ILE A 68 3.17 -5.65 0.77
C ILE A 68 2.92 -4.15 0.63
N VAL A 69 1.90 -3.73 -0.12
CA VAL A 69 1.56 -2.30 -0.29
C VAL A 69 1.23 -1.65 1.05
N VAL A 70 0.43 -2.29 1.90
CA VAL A 70 0.14 -1.80 3.26
C VAL A 70 1.41 -1.66 4.08
N SER A 71 2.32 -2.64 4.01
CA SER A 71 3.56 -2.59 4.77
C SER A 71 4.49 -1.47 4.28
N LEU A 72 4.54 -1.21 2.98
CA LEU A 72 5.24 -0.07 2.39
C LEU A 72 4.66 1.26 2.89
N PHE A 73 3.33 1.38 2.84
CA PHE A 73 2.61 2.54 3.34
C PHE A 73 2.88 2.80 4.83
N LYS A 74 2.79 1.77 5.67
CA LYS A 74 3.01 1.88 7.12
C LYS A 74 4.47 2.09 7.52
N THR A 75 5.41 1.82 6.60
CA THR A 75 6.84 2.12 6.79
C THR A 75 7.28 3.36 6.02
N GLU A 76 6.32 4.16 5.54
CA GLU A 76 6.56 5.47 4.92
C GLU A 76 7.46 5.41 3.67
N LYS A 77 7.49 4.25 3.01
CA LYS A 77 8.15 4.06 1.71
C LYS A 77 7.23 4.55 0.60
N TRP A 78 6.92 5.85 0.61
CA TRP A 78 5.81 6.46 -0.14
C TRP A 78 5.84 6.17 -1.64
N ASP A 79 6.97 6.43 -2.30
CA ASP A 79 7.08 6.24 -3.75
C ASP A 79 6.92 4.76 -4.13
N GLU A 80 7.56 3.86 -3.38
CA GLU A 80 7.45 2.42 -3.59
C GLU A 80 6.03 1.89 -3.31
N ALA A 81 5.33 2.46 -2.33
CA ALA A 81 3.94 2.14 -2.01
C ALA A 81 2.99 2.57 -3.14
N ILE A 82 3.16 3.80 -3.67
CA ILE A 82 2.38 4.33 -4.80
C ILE A 82 2.59 3.48 -6.06
N ASP A 83 3.84 3.16 -6.39
CA ASP A 83 4.17 2.35 -7.55
C ASP A 83 3.59 0.94 -7.44
N SER A 84 3.74 0.32 -6.27
CA SER A 84 3.21 -1.02 -6.01
C SER A 84 1.68 -1.05 -6.06
N ALA A 85 1.00 -0.03 -5.51
CA ALA A 85 -0.44 0.10 -5.58
C ALA A 85 -0.93 0.29 -7.03
N ASN A 86 -0.30 1.19 -7.79
CA ASN A 86 -0.61 1.43 -9.21
C ASN A 86 -0.43 0.16 -10.07
N PHE A 87 0.61 -0.62 -9.80
CA PHE A 87 0.81 -1.91 -10.47
C PHE A 87 -0.28 -2.91 -10.11
N ALA A 88 -0.63 -3.01 -8.83
CA ALA A 88 -1.66 -3.93 -8.37
C ALA A 88 -3.05 -3.58 -8.93
N VAL A 89 -3.43 -2.30 -8.98
CA VAL A 89 -4.70 -1.86 -9.58
C VAL A 89 -4.87 -2.33 -11.04
N LYS A 90 -3.77 -2.43 -11.79
CA LYS A 90 -3.80 -2.88 -13.20
C LYS A 90 -3.97 -4.39 -13.34
N SER A 91 -3.46 -5.17 -12.38
CA SER A 91 -3.31 -6.63 -12.49
C SER A 91 -4.24 -7.44 -11.57
N ALA A 92 -4.72 -6.85 -10.47
CA ALA A 92 -5.56 -7.49 -9.48
C ALA A 92 -6.98 -7.78 -9.98
N VAL A 93 -7.58 -8.85 -9.44
CA VAL A 93 -8.99 -9.18 -9.64
C VAL A 93 -9.87 -8.27 -8.77
N TRP A 94 -9.49 -8.05 -7.51
CA TRP A 94 -10.19 -7.22 -6.52
C TRP A 94 -9.50 -5.86 -6.41
N LYS A 95 -9.82 -4.98 -7.36
CA LYS A 95 -9.17 -3.67 -7.55
C LYS A 95 -9.60 -2.64 -6.53
N ALA A 96 -10.83 -2.73 -6.02
CA ALA A 96 -11.42 -1.71 -5.13
C ALA A 96 -10.54 -1.45 -3.90
N ARG A 97 -10.01 -2.51 -3.29
CA ARG A 97 -9.17 -2.40 -2.11
C ARG A 97 -7.81 -1.75 -2.40
N PHE A 98 -7.20 -2.04 -3.56
CA PHE A 98 -5.96 -1.37 -3.98
C PHE A 98 -6.19 0.09 -4.34
N GLN A 99 -7.31 0.42 -4.99
CA GLN A 99 -7.68 1.80 -5.28
C GLN A 99 -7.91 2.60 -4.00
N TYR A 100 -8.62 2.02 -3.02
CA TYR A 100 -8.81 2.68 -1.75
C TYR A 100 -7.47 2.94 -1.04
N LEU A 101 -6.60 1.93 -0.99
CA LEU A 101 -5.27 2.07 -0.40
C LEU A 101 -4.40 3.11 -1.14
N LEU A 102 -4.47 3.16 -2.47
CA LEU A 102 -3.78 4.20 -3.27
C LEU A 102 -4.27 5.60 -2.89
N GLY A 103 -5.59 5.78 -2.71
CA GLY A 103 -6.18 7.01 -2.18
C GLY A 103 -5.56 7.36 -0.82
N GLN A 104 -5.60 6.45 0.14
CA GLN A 104 -5.05 6.67 1.50
C GLN A 104 -3.55 7.00 1.49
N ILE A 105 -2.75 6.31 0.68
CA ILE A 105 -1.32 6.59 0.52
C ILE A 105 -1.13 8.01 0.00
N THR A 106 -1.86 8.36 -1.06
CA THR A 106 -1.77 9.68 -1.70
C THR A 106 -2.20 10.80 -0.77
N ILE A 107 -3.18 10.56 0.10
CA ILE A 107 -3.61 11.51 1.14
C ILE A 107 -2.50 11.76 2.16
N LYS A 108 -1.87 10.70 2.68
CA LYS A 108 -0.90 10.82 3.79
C LYS A 108 0.54 11.09 3.35
N ALA A 109 0.89 10.79 2.10
CA ALA A 109 2.24 11.00 1.61
C ALA A 109 2.65 12.49 1.72
N PRO A 110 3.95 12.78 1.97
CA PRO A 110 4.47 14.14 1.98
C PRO A 110 4.08 14.92 0.72
N LYS A 111 3.65 16.18 0.93
CA LYS A 111 3.22 17.10 -0.13
C LYS A 111 4.38 17.88 -0.74
N SER A 112 5.57 17.75 -0.17
CA SER A 112 6.81 18.32 -0.65
C SER A 112 7.83 17.21 -0.91
N GLY A 113 8.78 17.50 -1.77
CA GLY A 113 9.94 16.66 -2.00
C GLY A 113 10.82 17.22 -3.08
N TRP A 114 11.47 16.33 -3.83
CA TRP A 114 12.51 16.69 -4.79
C TRP A 114 12.19 16.11 -6.16
N LYS A 115 12.55 16.84 -7.22
CA LYS A 115 12.42 16.40 -8.60
C LYS A 115 13.72 16.63 -9.37
N LEU A 116 14.13 15.63 -10.15
CA LEU A 116 15.24 15.71 -11.10
C LEU A 116 14.85 15.01 -12.40
N GLY A 117 14.62 15.80 -13.46
CA GLY A 117 14.04 15.28 -14.70
C GLY A 117 12.67 14.66 -14.44
N ASP A 118 12.52 13.39 -14.79
CA ASP A 118 11.28 12.61 -14.57
C ASP A 118 11.23 11.90 -13.21
N LYS A 119 12.34 11.88 -12.47
CA LYS A 119 12.40 11.23 -11.16
C LYS A 119 11.94 12.20 -10.07
N THR A 120 11.13 11.68 -9.17
CA THR A 120 10.62 12.38 -8.00
C THR A 120 10.90 11.58 -6.74
N TRP A 121 11.13 12.28 -5.62
CA TRP A 121 11.33 11.69 -4.30
C TRP A 121 10.45 12.40 -3.29
N ARG A 122 9.62 11.66 -2.55
CA ARG A 122 8.77 12.17 -1.48
C ARG A 122 9.45 12.07 -0.12
N GLN A 123 10.43 12.95 0.10
CA GLN A 123 11.19 13.02 1.34
C GLN A 123 11.71 14.44 1.56
N ASP A 124 11.96 14.79 2.82
CA ASP A 124 12.52 16.10 3.17
C ASP A 124 14.02 16.18 2.88
N GLU A 125 14.74 15.06 3.02
CA GLU A 125 16.17 14.98 2.78
C GLU A 125 16.52 15.12 1.29
N TYR A 126 17.57 15.89 0.99
CA TYR A 126 18.05 16.05 -0.38
C TYR A 126 18.46 14.68 -0.98
N PRO A 127 17.96 14.30 -2.16
CA PRO A 127 18.23 12.99 -2.73
C PRO A 127 19.71 12.86 -3.09
N LYS A 128 20.27 11.66 -2.87
CA LYS A 128 21.61 11.32 -3.34
C LYS A 128 21.54 11.13 -4.86
N VAL A 129 21.93 12.15 -5.60
CA VAL A 129 21.98 12.16 -7.07
C VAL A 129 23.43 12.11 -7.54
N GLU A 130 23.70 11.33 -8.59
CA GLU A 130 25.03 11.25 -9.20
C GLU A 130 25.18 12.38 -10.24
N GLY A 131 26.36 13.01 -10.27
CA GLY A 131 26.71 14.07 -11.20
C GLY A 131 26.37 15.50 -10.73
N ASP A 132 26.51 16.46 -11.64
CA ASP A 132 26.40 17.90 -11.33
C ASP A 132 24.95 18.44 -11.37
N GLN A 133 23.97 17.59 -11.70
CA GLN A 133 22.58 18.00 -11.80
C GLN A 133 21.97 18.17 -10.40
N LYS A 134 21.26 19.29 -10.20
CA LYS A 134 20.61 19.61 -8.92
C LYS A 134 19.13 19.26 -8.96
N ALA A 135 18.69 18.43 -8.02
CA ALA A 135 17.27 18.25 -7.76
C ALA A 135 16.64 19.56 -7.28
N LEU A 136 15.43 19.84 -7.78
CA LEU A 136 14.66 21.03 -7.43
C LEU A 136 13.55 20.67 -6.44
N PRO A 137 13.20 21.55 -5.50
CA PRO A 137 12.01 21.38 -4.67
C PRO A 137 10.77 21.22 -5.54
N PHE A 138 9.90 20.28 -5.18
CA PHE A 138 8.67 19.99 -5.90
C PHE A 138 7.50 19.85 -4.93
N ASN A 139 6.36 20.43 -5.31
CA ASN A 139 5.12 20.36 -4.53
C ASN A 139 4.15 19.39 -5.21
N PHE A 140 3.79 18.33 -4.50
CA PHE A 140 2.86 17.30 -4.97
C PHE A 140 1.39 17.61 -4.66
N TYR A 141 1.09 18.63 -3.86
CA TYR A 141 -0.23 18.87 -3.28
C TYR A 141 -1.38 18.79 -4.28
N ALA A 142 -1.34 19.57 -5.36
CA ALA A 142 -2.43 19.61 -6.34
C ALA A 142 -2.59 18.28 -7.09
N GLN A 143 -1.46 17.64 -7.43
CA GLN A 143 -1.48 16.35 -8.13
C GLN A 143 -1.99 15.23 -7.21
N ASP A 144 -1.57 15.22 -5.95
CA ASP A 144 -2.00 14.26 -4.95
C ASP A 144 -3.48 14.40 -4.62
N GLN A 145 -3.98 15.62 -4.52
CA GLN A 145 -5.40 15.84 -4.28
C GLN A 145 -6.25 15.24 -5.41
N LYS A 146 -5.85 15.50 -6.67
CA LYS A 146 -6.52 14.93 -7.83
C LYS A 146 -6.43 13.40 -7.85
N ASN A 147 -5.23 12.85 -7.64
CA ASN A 147 -4.97 11.42 -7.66
C ASN A 147 -5.72 10.68 -6.54
N ALA A 148 -5.80 11.29 -5.34
CA ALA A 148 -6.54 10.75 -4.22
C ALA A 148 -8.03 10.68 -4.55
N LEU A 149 -8.62 11.78 -5.05
CA LEU A 149 -10.03 11.82 -5.43
C LEU A 149 -10.34 10.75 -6.48
N GLU A 150 -9.57 10.69 -7.57
CA GLU A 150 -9.75 9.71 -8.65
C GLU A 150 -9.66 8.27 -8.13
N ALA A 151 -8.70 7.97 -7.25
CA ALA A 151 -8.54 6.66 -6.66
C ALA A 151 -9.73 6.28 -5.75
N LEU A 152 -10.21 7.20 -4.91
CA LEU A 152 -11.35 6.96 -4.02
C LEU A 152 -12.66 6.77 -4.80
N GLU A 153 -12.93 7.60 -5.79
CA GLU A 153 -14.11 7.44 -6.67
C GLU A 153 -14.07 6.10 -7.40
N THR A 154 -12.90 5.76 -7.95
CA THR A 154 -12.71 4.48 -8.65
C THR A 154 -12.85 3.29 -7.71
N ALA A 155 -12.43 3.43 -6.44
CA ALA A 155 -12.62 2.41 -5.42
C ALA A 155 -14.11 2.13 -5.17
N VAL A 156 -14.95 3.16 -5.06
CA VAL A 156 -16.41 3.01 -4.87
C VAL A 156 -17.04 2.25 -6.03
N VAL A 157 -16.75 2.68 -7.27
CA VAL A 157 -17.29 2.04 -8.48
C VAL A 157 -16.83 0.58 -8.59
N SER A 158 -15.58 0.31 -8.26
CA SER A 158 -15.02 -1.05 -8.30
C SER A 158 -15.63 -1.93 -7.21
N ALA A 159 -15.83 -1.41 -6.00
CA ALA A 159 -16.40 -2.14 -4.88
C ALA A 159 -17.81 -2.64 -5.18
N GLN A 160 -18.63 -1.81 -5.84
CA GLN A 160 -19.97 -2.18 -6.25
C GLN A 160 -19.96 -3.31 -7.28
N LYS A 161 -19.11 -3.20 -8.32
CA LYS A 161 -18.95 -4.24 -9.35
C LYS A 161 -18.46 -5.56 -8.75
N GLU A 162 -17.48 -5.49 -7.87
CA GLU A 162 -16.90 -6.64 -7.18
C GLU A 162 -17.91 -7.34 -6.27
N ARG A 163 -18.75 -6.59 -5.56
CA ARG A 163 -19.85 -7.15 -4.75
C ARG A 163 -20.86 -7.89 -5.64
N ASP A 164 -21.28 -7.30 -6.75
CA ASP A 164 -22.21 -7.94 -7.67
C ASP A 164 -21.63 -9.25 -8.23
N ILE A 165 -20.35 -9.23 -8.56
CA ILE A 165 -19.59 -10.40 -9.00
C ILE A 165 -19.54 -11.46 -7.91
N ALA A 166 -19.18 -11.09 -6.67
CA ALA A 166 -19.13 -11.96 -5.49
C ALA A 166 -20.49 -12.63 -5.20
N MET A 167 -21.58 -11.89 -5.32
CA MET A 167 -22.94 -12.41 -5.11
C MET A 167 -23.39 -13.35 -6.21
N ARG A 168 -23.00 -13.11 -7.47
CA ARG A 168 -23.45 -13.88 -8.63
C ARG A 168 -22.63 -15.15 -8.86
N SER A 169 -21.36 -15.18 -8.45
CA SER A 169 -20.47 -16.28 -8.84
C SER A 169 -20.19 -17.21 -7.66
N ARG A 170 -20.35 -18.52 -7.90
CA ARG A 170 -19.93 -19.60 -6.99
C ARG A 170 -18.42 -19.83 -7.15
N PHE A 171 -17.60 -18.92 -6.62
CA PHE A 171 -16.18 -18.82 -6.97
C PHE A 171 -15.30 -20.01 -6.57
N ALA A 172 -14.31 -20.29 -7.43
CA ALA A 172 -13.18 -21.19 -7.20
C ALA A 172 -11.89 -20.45 -6.73
N THR A 173 -11.91 -19.12 -6.70
CA THR A 173 -10.79 -18.27 -6.26
C THR A 173 -11.10 -17.60 -4.91
N PRO A 174 -10.08 -17.32 -4.09
CA PRO A 174 -10.28 -16.56 -2.86
C PRO A 174 -10.85 -15.17 -3.17
N ILE A 175 -11.94 -14.83 -2.49
CA ILE A 175 -12.63 -13.54 -2.62
C ILE A 175 -11.97 -12.56 -1.65
N PHE A 176 -11.43 -11.44 -2.15
CA PHE A 176 -10.75 -10.43 -1.34
C PHE A 176 -11.29 -9.01 -1.54
N PRO A 177 -12.62 -8.79 -1.43
CA PRO A 177 -13.24 -7.49 -1.65
C PRO A 177 -13.01 -6.59 -0.44
N LEU A 178 -13.30 -5.30 -0.58
CA LEU A 178 -13.42 -4.38 0.56
C LEU A 178 -14.39 -4.94 1.61
N ASN A 179 -13.98 -4.93 2.87
CA ASN A 179 -14.86 -5.32 3.96
C ASN A 179 -15.82 -4.15 4.32
N PRO A 180 -16.90 -4.39 5.10
CA PRO A 180 -17.87 -3.34 5.40
C PRO A 180 -17.29 -2.11 6.14
N GLU A 181 -16.28 -2.30 7.00
CA GLU A 181 -15.62 -1.23 7.73
C GLU A 181 -14.77 -0.37 6.78
N GLU A 182 -13.91 -0.98 5.97
CA GLU A 182 -13.13 -0.29 4.95
C GLU A 182 -14.00 0.44 3.93
N GLN A 183 -15.17 -0.11 3.61
CA GLN A 183 -16.11 0.56 2.71
C GLN A 183 -16.74 1.79 3.37
N SER A 184 -17.07 1.71 4.66
CA SER A 184 -17.55 2.87 5.42
C SER A 184 -16.46 3.96 5.47
N ASP A 185 -15.23 3.58 5.78
CA ASP A 185 -14.09 4.50 5.82
C ASP A 185 -13.85 5.14 4.45
N LEU A 186 -13.94 4.37 3.36
CA LEU A 186 -13.87 4.89 1.99
C LEU A 186 -14.89 6.00 1.74
N TYR A 187 -16.14 5.84 2.18
CA TYR A 187 -17.15 6.89 2.01
C TYR A 187 -16.85 8.15 2.83
N PHE A 188 -16.35 8.00 4.06
CA PHE A 188 -15.92 9.13 4.88
C PHE A 188 -14.72 9.86 4.28
N ASP A 189 -13.69 9.12 3.85
CA ASP A 189 -12.50 9.67 3.21
C ASP A 189 -12.86 10.39 1.91
N LEU A 190 -13.74 9.81 1.08
CA LEU A 190 -14.22 10.45 -0.14
C LEU A 190 -14.96 11.75 0.16
N ALA A 191 -15.88 11.74 1.13
CA ALA A 191 -16.61 12.94 1.54
C ALA A 191 -15.68 14.06 2.03
N ALA A 192 -14.57 13.72 2.69
CA ALA A 192 -13.58 14.70 3.13
C ALA A 192 -12.72 15.27 1.99
N TYR A 193 -12.57 14.52 0.89
CA TYR A 193 -11.72 14.90 -0.26
C TYR A 193 -12.48 15.44 -1.47
N LEU A 194 -13.80 15.27 -1.52
CA LEU A 194 -14.63 15.93 -2.50
C LEU A 194 -14.39 17.45 -2.43
N PRO A 195 -14.14 18.11 -3.57
CA PRO A 195 -13.93 19.54 -3.58
C PRO A 195 -15.17 20.22 -2.99
N GLN A 196 -15.01 20.93 -1.87
CA GLN A 196 -16.07 21.78 -1.30
C GLN A 196 -16.47 22.94 -2.23
N ILE A 197 -15.92 22.99 -3.45
CA ILE A 197 -16.36 23.87 -4.53
C ILE A 197 -17.85 23.62 -4.81
N GLU A 198 -18.32 22.37 -4.77
CA GLU A 198 -19.75 22.09 -4.90
C GLU A 198 -20.56 22.67 -3.74
N ILE A 199 -20.01 22.79 -2.53
CA ILE A 199 -20.72 23.42 -1.41
C ILE A 199 -20.78 24.94 -1.60
N ASN A 200 -19.71 25.60 -2.04
CA ASN A 200 -19.74 27.05 -2.27
C ASN A 200 -20.56 27.43 -3.50
N GLU A 201 -20.51 26.64 -4.57
CA GLU A 201 -21.37 26.80 -5.75
C GLU A 201 -22.82 26.46 -5.41
N PHE A 202 -23.08 25.41 -4.61
CA PHE A 202 -24.41 25.07 -4.09
C PHE A 202 -24.96 26.16 -3.15
N ILE A 203 -24.15 26.70 -2.24
CA ILE A 203 -24.52 27.84 -1.37
C ILE A 203 -24.84 29.07 -2.24
N ALA A 204 -24.00 29.39 -3.24
CA ALA A 204 -24.27 30.48 -4.16
C ALA A 204 -25.53 30.24 -5.02
N LEU A 205 -25.82 28.98 -5.37
CA LEU A 205 -27.03 28.59 -6.10
C LEU A 205 -28.27 28.65 -5.19
N MET A 206 -28.13 28.30 -3.92
CA MET A 206 -29.16 28.42 -2.88
C MET A 206 -29.48 29.89 -2.59
N ASP A 207 -28.47 30.74 -2.35
CA ASP A 207 -28.63 32.19 -2.16
C ASP A 207 -29.33 32.87 -3.35
N LYS A 208 -29.07 32.39 -4.57
CA LYS A 208 -29.72 32.88 -5.79
C LYS A 208 -31.19 32.43 -5.91
N HIS A 209 -31.54 31.30 -5.32
CA HIS A 209 -32.91 30.76 -5.33
C HIS A 209 -33.74 31.17 -4.11
N THR A 210 -33.12 31.50 -2.99
CA THR A 210 -33.77 32.01 -1.77
C THR A 210 -33.73 33.54 -1.72
N GLY A 211 -34.05 34.22 -2.83
CA GLY A 211 -34.05 35.69 -2.94
C GLY A 211 -34.98 36.45 -1.97
N GLU A 212 -35.50 35.81 -0.93
CA GLU A 212 -36.12 36.44 0.23
C GLU A 212 -35.22 36.26 1.44
N LYS A 213 -34.83 37.40 2.03
CA LYS A 213 -34.03 37.47 3.25
C LYS A 213 -34.65 36.60 4.34
N PHE A 214 -33.90 35.61 4.83
CA PHE A 214 -34.31 34.77 5.96
C PHE A 214 -34.44 35.56 7.28
N ASP A 215 -34.01 36.82 7.31
CA ASP A 215 -33.91 37.66 8.51
C ASP A 215 -35.15 38.52 8.81
N GLU A 216 -36.23 38.47 8.00
CA GLU A 216 -37.45 39.27 8.25
C GLU A 216 -38.67 38.44 8.68
N ALA A 217 -38.50 37.16 9.07
CA ALA A 217 -39.60 36.27 9.48
C ALA A 217 -39.64 35.92 10.99
N ILE A 218 -38.98 36.72 11.85
CA ILE A 218 -39.17 36.67 13.30
C ILE A 218 -39.21 38.11 13.83
N ASP A 219 -40.27 38.84 13.50
CA ASP A 219 -40.85 39.95 14.28
C ASP A 219 -42.02 40.60 13.50
N GLY A 220 -43.06 39.78 13.22
CA GLY A 220 -44.34 40.22 12.66
C GLY A 220 -45.49 39.38 13.17
#